data_AF-A0A7H9EJK4-F1
#
_entry.id   AF-A0A7H9EJK4-F1
#
_cell.length_a   1.000
_cell.length_b   1.000
_cell.length_c   1.000
_cell.angle_alpha   90.00
_cell.angle_beta   90.00
_cell.angle_gamma   90.00
#
_symmetry.space_group_name_H-M   'P 1'
#
loop_
_entity.id
_entity.type
_entity.pdbx_description
1 polymer ?
#
loop_
_entity_poly.entity_id
_entity_poly.type
_entity_poly.pdbx_seq_one_letter_code
_entity_poly.pdbx_strand_id
1 'polypeptide(L)'
;MAYRDETPITTDDVNKLMNVLSVGNIDTVAMQVATWMREKMYGDDVREALAQWTLFSAKISEYLINDEQAFKLDITRTKNDLLERQGQVETRQTDLEEQFKAATANLTQDSEVVLARDSAEYGKFTTLDARLENLEQMAAQHIPAGFTVTLKHNQGRNPKVRVRYYEYALGTEPDGIGTGPKGSFGGINNTDVPYSVEYPDANTCVIHLPQGHILNGKPVFEVDKWRLIDGYKTLSFDLGSDIDVEKALAGNSENTAEIDR
;
A
#
# COMPACT_ATOMS: atom_id res chain seq x y z
N MET A 1 -42.22 38.66 -58.41
CA MET A 1 -42.20 37.37 -57.70
C MET A 1 -43.48 36.65 -58.01
N ALA A 2 -43.40 35.38 -58.44
CA ALA A 2 -44.58 34.56 -58.65
C ALA A 2 -45.21 34.32 -57.28
N TYR A 3 -46.50 34.67 -57.11
CA TYR A 3 -47.22 34.60 -55.82
C TYR A 3 -47.41 33.16 -55.29
N ARG A 4 -46.87 32.16 -55.99
CA ARG A 4 -47.03 30.73 -55.73
C ARG A 4 -45.76 29.99 -56.14
N ASP A 5 -44.80 29.94 -55.22
CA ASP A 5 -43.60 29.11 -55.34
C ASP A 5 -43.98 27.65 -55.09
N GLU A 6 -43.72 26.81 -56.09
CA GLU A 6 -43.99 25.37 -56.11
C GLU A 6 -42.80 24.52 -55.66
N THR A 7 -41.67 25.14 -55.32
CA THR A 7 -40.50 24.43 -54.80
C THR A 7 -40.76 24.00 -53.35
N PRO A 8 -40.64 22.72 -52.98
CA PRO A 8 -40.85 22.29 -51.59
C PRO A 8 -39.80 22.86 -50.64
N ILE A 9 -40.16 23.04 -49.37
CA ILE A 9 -39.16 23.32 -48.32
C ILE A 9 -38.43 22.01 -48.01
N THR A 10 -37.11 21.97 -48.19
CA THR A 10 -36.32 20.76 -47.91
C THR A 10 -35.76 20.76 -46.50
N THR A 11 -35.38 19.59 -46.00
CA THR A 11 -34.71 19.44 -44.69
C THR A 11 -33.40 20.22 -44.63
N ASP A 12 -32.68 20.32 -45.75
CA ASP A 12 -31.45 21.11 -45.83
C ASP A 12 -31.70 22.61 -45.68
N ASP A 13 -32.85 23.11 -46.18
CA ASP A 13 -33.23 24.51 -46.03
C ASP A 13 -33.55 24.84 -44.56
N VAL A 14 -34.22 23.94 -43.85
CA VAL A 14 -34.48 24.06 -42.41
C VAL A 14 -33.19 24.03 -41.60
N ASN A 15 -32.26 23.12 -41.91
CA ASN A 15 -30.97 23.02 -41.22
C ASN A 15 -30.11 24.28 -41.42
N LYS A 16 -30.07 24.83 -42.64
CA LYS A 16 -29.40 26.10 -42.91
C LYS A 16 -29.99 27.24 -42.10
N LEU A 17 -31.32 27.30 -42.02
CA LEU A 17 -32.03 28.32 -41.24
C LEU A 17 -31.68 28.24 -39.74
N MET A 18 -31.62 27.03 -39.19
CA MET A 18 -31.26 26.78 -37.79
C MET A 18 -29.81 27.15 -37.46
N ASN A 19 -28.89 26.93 -38.40
CA ASN A 19 -27.50 27.35 -38.25
C ASN A 19 -27.37 28.88 -38.23
N VAL A 20 -28.07 29.61 -39.10
CA VAL A 20 -28.05 31.09 -39.10
C VAL A 20 -28.62 31.65 -37.79
N LEU A 21 -29.61 30.98 -37.22
CA LEU A 21 -30.19 31.27 -35.91
C LEU A 21 -29.15 31.20 -34.78
N SER A 22 -28.22 30.24 -34.83
CA SER A 22 -27.14 30.10 -33.84
C SER A 22 -26.06 31.20 -33.94
N VAL A 23 -25.96 31.87 -35.09
CA VAL A 23 -24.98 32.94 -35.36
C VAL A 23 -25.55 34.33 -35.00
N GLY A 24 -26.80 34.41 -34.54
CA GLY A 24 -27.44 35.65 -34.09
C GLY A 24 -27.94 36.57 -35.21
N ASN A 25 -27.99 36.10 -36.46
CA ASN A 25 -28.50 36.89 -37.59
C ASN A 25 -30.02 36.71 -37.75
N ILE A 26 -30.74 37.28 -36.78
CA ILE A 26 -32.17 37.10 -36.52
C ILE A 26 -33.04 37.66 -37.66
N ASP A 27 -32.71 38.83 -38.20
CA ASP A 27 -33.50 39.50 -39.23
C ASP A 27 -33.57 38.68 -40.53
N THR A 28 -32.46 38.04 -40.90
CA THR A 28 -32.38 37.23 -42.13
C THR A 28 -33.28 36.00 -42.03
N VAL A 29 -33.32 35.34 -40.86
CA VAL A 29 -34.16 34.18 -40.60
C VAL A 29 -35.64 34.56 -40.63
N ALA A 30 -36.00 35.66 -39.94
CA ALA A 30 -37.36 36.18 -39.91
C ALA A 30 -37.90 36.52 -41.30
N MET A 31 -37.07 37.18 -42.12
CA MET A 31 -37.41 37.52 -43.49
C MET A 31 -37.61 36.27 -44.36
N GLN A 32 -36.75 35.26 -44.21
CA GLN A 32 -36.84 34.03 -45.00
C GLN A 32 -38.12 33.24 -44.69
N VAL A 33 -38.44 33.07 -43.40
CA VAL A 33 -39.66 32.38 -42.97
C VAL A 33 -40.91 33.16 -43.40
N ALA A 34 -40.90 34.50 -43.28
CA ALA A 34 -42.00 35.33 -43.73
C ALA A 34 -42.21 35.29 -45.25
N THR A 35 -41.14 35.14 -46.04
CA THR A 35 -41.23 34.93 -47.49
C THR A 35 -41.87 33.57 -47.79
N TRP A 36 -41.45 32.50 -47.11
CA TRP A 36 -42.08 31.18 -47.28
C TRP A 36 -43.57 31.19 -46.94
N MET A 37 -43.98 31.86 -45.86
CA MET A 37 -45.39 32.00 -45.50
C MET A 37 -46.23 32.74 -46.56
N ARG A 38 -45.64 33.67 -47.30
CA ARG A 38 -46.35 34.47 -48.30
C ARG A 38 -46.39 33.83 -49.68
N GLU A 39 -45.37 33.04 -50.03
CA GLU A 39 -45.14 32.61 -51.40
C GLU A 39 -45.32 31.10 -51.61
N LYS A 40 -45.16 30.23 -50.60
CA LYS A 40 -45.32 28.78 -50.78
C LYS A 40 -46.77 28.40 -51.04
N MET A 41 -46.97 27.58 -52.08
CA MET A 41 -48.32 27.23 -52.53
C MET A 41 -48.95 26.06 -51.78
N TYR A 42 -48.15 25.12 -51.28
CA TYR A 42 -48.64 23.89 -50.66
C TYR A 42 -48.90 24.08 -49.16
N GLY A 43 -50.04 23.59 -48.68
CA GLY A 43 -50.50 23.84 -47.31
C GLY A 43 -49.62 23.24 -46.23
N ASP A 44 -48.89 22.18 -46.56
CA ASP A 44 -47.82 21.56 -45.79
C ASP A 44 -46.59 22.46 -45.66
N ASP A 45 -46.09 23.05 -46.75
CA ASP A 45 -44.98 24.02 -46.70
C ASP A 45 -45.35 25.29 -45.92
N VAL A 46 -46.60 25.76 -46.05
CA VAL A 46 -47.11 26.92 -45.28
C VAL A 46 -47.19 26.61 -43.79
N ARG A 47 -47.61 25.39 -43.41
CA ARG A 47 -47.62 24.96 -42.00
C ARG A 47 -46.22 24.82 -41.43
N GLU A 48 -45.26 24.33 -42.22
CA GLU A 48 -43.86 24.24 -41.82
C GLU A 48 -43.26 25.63 -41.56
N ALA A 49 -43.50 26.59 -42.47
CA ALA A 49 -43.05 27.97 -42.27
C ALA A 49 -43.62 28.60 -40.98
N LEU A 50 -44.90 28.34 -40.66
CA LEU A 50 -45.51 28.81 -39.41
C LEU A 50 -44.91 28.14 -38.16
N ALA A 51 -44.58 26.84 -38.24
CA ALA A 51 -43.90 26.12 -37.17
C ALA A 51 -42.50 26.70 -36.90
N GLN A 52 -41.74 26.99 -37.96
CA GLN A 52 -40.42 27.63 -37.86
C GLN A 52 -40.51 29.03 -37.24
N TRP A 53 -41.52 29.83 -37.60
CA TRP A 53 -41.74 31.15 -36.98
C TRP A 53 -42.00 31.06 -35.47
N THR A 54 -42.76 30.04 -35.04
CA THR A 54 -43.05 29.80 -33.62
C THR A 54 -41.80 29.42 -32.84
N LEU A 55 -40.98 28.51 -33.40
CA LEU A 55 -39.70 28.11 -32.81
C LEU A 55 -38.71 29.28 -32.73
N PHE A 56 -38.65 30.10 -33.77
CA PHE A 56 -37.82 31.30 -33.80
C PHE A 56 -38.25 32.33 -32.74
N SER A 57 -39.56 32.59 -32.62
CA SER A 57 -40.10 33.47 -31.59
C SER A 57 -39.81 32.94 -30.18
N ALA A 58 -39.91 31.63 -29.96
CA ALA A 58 -39.56 30.99 -28.70
C ALA A 58 -38.06 31.16 -28.37
N LYS A 59 -37.16 31.02 -29.36
CA LYS A 59 -35.73 31.23 -29.18
C LYS A 59 -35.34 32.70 -28.97
N ILE A 60 -35.99 33.64 -29.66
CA ILE A 60 -35.83 35.07 -29.38
C ILE A 60 -36.34 35.38 -27.97
N SER A 61 -37.48 34.81 -27.57
CA SER A 61 -37.97 34.93 -26.21
C SER A 61 -36.99 34.32 -25.22
N GLU A 62 -36.40 33.15 -25.48
CA GLU A 62 -35.35 32.57 -24.64
C GLU A 62 -34.11 33.48 -24.56
N TYR A 63 -33.68 34.08 -25.68
CA TYR A 63 -32.58 35.04 -25.73
C TYR A 63 -32.89 36.39 -25.04
N LEU A 64 -34.13 36.88 -25.13
CA LEU A 64 -34.61 38.13 -24.51
C LEU A 64 -35.00 37.94 -23.03
N ILE A 65 -35.37 36.73 -22.62
CA ILE A 65 -35.75 36.36 -21.24
C ILE A 65 -34.52 35.96 -20.42
N ASN A 66 -33.44 35.51 -21.06
CA ASN A 66 -32.17 35.19 -20.38
C ASN A 66 -31.38 36.47 -20.05
N ASP A 67 -31.84 37.17 -19.02
CA ASP A 67 -31.03 38.04 -18.17
C ASP A 67 -29.84 37.22 -17.65
N GLU A 68 -28.61 37.76 -17.76
CA GLU A 68 -27.37 37.12 -17.31
C GLU A 68 -27.47 36.66 -15.83
N GLN A 69 -28.32 37.35 -15.04
CA GLN A 69 -28.63 36.99 -13.67
C GLN A 69 -29.49 35.73 -13.51
N ALA A 70 -30.46 35.47 -14.40
CA ALA A 70 -31.31 34.28 -14.31
C ALA A 70 -30.53 33.01 -14.66
N PHE A 71 -29.67 33.07 -15.70
CA PHE A 71 -28.75 31.99 -16.04
C PHE A 71 -27.72 31.73 -14.95
N LYS A 72 -27.14 32.78 -14.34
CA LYS A 72 -26.26 32.65 -13.16
C LYS A 72 -26.99 32.01 -11.98
N LEU A 73 -28.26 32.36 -11.74
CA LEU A 73 -29.07 31.78 -10.67
C LEU A 73 -29.38 30.30 -10.93
N ASP A 74 -29.70 29.93 -12.16
CA ASP A 74 -30.05 28.56 -12.54
C ASP A 74 -28.83 27.62 -12.57
N ILE A 75 -27.68 28.12 -13.04
CA ILE A 75 -26.40 27.42 -12.89
C ILE A 75 -26.00 27.30 -11.42
N THR A 76 -26.23 28.34 -10.60
CA THR A 76 -25.93 28.26 -9.16
C THR A 76 -26.83 27.26 -8.46
N ARG A 77 -28.12 27.21 -8.80
CA ARG A 77 -29.07 26.20 -8.29
C ARG A 77 -28.70 24.79 -8.72
N THR A 78 -28.39 24.59 -10.00
CA THR A 78 -27.96 23.29 -10.53
C THR A 78 -26.64 22.84 -9.91
N LYS A 79 -25.69 23.76 -9.71
CA LYS A 79 -24.43 23.48 -9.01
C LYS A 79 -24.68 23.10 -7.55
N ASN A 80 -25.58 23.81 -6.86
CA ASN A 80 -25.93 23.49 -5.48
C ASN A 80 -26.66 22.14 -5.36
N ASP A 81 -27.59 21.83 -6.28
CA ASP A 81 -28.27 20.54 -6.36
C ASP A 81 -27.29 19.39 -6.67
N LEU A 82 -26.32 19.62 -7.57
CA LEU A 82 -25.26 18.65 -7.87
C LEU A 82 -24.33 18.44 -6.68
N LEU A 83 -23.97 19.49 -5.94
CA LEU A 83 -23.16 19.39 -4.72
C LEU A 83 -23.93 18.67 -3.60
N GLU A 84 -25.22 18.95 -3.44
CA GLU A 84 -26.08 18.27 -2.48
C GLU A 84 -26.24 16.78 -2.83
N ARG A 85 -26.45 16.47 -4.12
CA ARG A 85 -26.50 15.09 -4.61
C ARG A 85 -25.17 14.36 -4.46
N GLN A 86 -24.04 15.03 -4.69
CA GLN A 86 -22.72 14.46 -4.42
C GLN A 86 -22.54 14.17 -2.93
N GLY A 87 -22.87 15.11 -2.05
CA GLY A 87 -22.84 14.89 -0.60
C GLY A 87 -23.73 13.71 -0.19
N GLN A 88 -24.96 13.61 -0.73
CA GLN A 88 -25.84 12.47 -0.48
C GLN A 88 -25.30 11.14 -1.04
N VAL A 89 -24.53 11.16 -2.13
CA VAL A 89 -23.88 9.95 -2.68
C VAL A 89 -22.68 9.56 -1.82
N GLU A 90 -21.87 10.51 -1.38
CA GLU A 90 -20.75 10.29 -0.47
C GLU A 90 -21.22 9.78 0.89
N THR A 91 -22.30 10.34 1.45
CA THR A 91 -22.95 9.82 2.66
C THR A 91 -23.48 8.41 2.43
N ARG A 92 -24.18 8.14 1.32
CA ARG A 92 -24.66 6.79 1.01
C ARG A 92 -23.54 5.78 0.81
N GLN A 93 -22.42 6.18 0.20
CA GLN A 93 -21.24 5.32 0.08
C GLN A 93 -20.62 5.06 1.45
N THR A 94 -20.51 6.09 2.29
CA THR A 94 -20.03 5.96 3.68
C THR A 94 -20.93 5.02 4.48
N ASP A 95 -22.25 5.20 4.40
CA ASP A 95 -23.24 4.33 5.05
C ASP A 95 -23.18 2.89 4.52
N LEU A 96 -23.00 2.71 3.22
CA LEU A 96 -22.84 1.38 2.61
C LEU A 96 -21.52 0.72 3.02
N GLU A 97 -20.43 1.48 3.12
CA GLU A 97 -19.17 0.98 3.66
C GLU A 97 -19.27 0.62 5.13
N GLU A 98 -19.96 1.43 5.94
CA GLU A 98 -20.20 1.16 7.36
C GLU A 98 -21.12 -0.06 7.53
N GLN A 99 -22.17 -0.18 6.73
CA GLN A 99 -23.05 -1.35 6.70
C GLN A 99 -22.30 -2.59 6.20
N PHE A 100 -21.40 -2.47 5.23
CA PHE A 100 -20.57 -3.58 4.76
C PHE A 100 -19.55 -3.99 5.83
N LYS A 101 -18.90 -3.03 6.51
CA LYS A 101 -18.03 -3.28 7.66
C LYS A 101 -18.80 -3.94 8.80
N ALA A 102 -20.04 -3.51 9.08
CA ALA A 102 -20.91 -4.07 10.11
C ALA A 102 -21.47 -5.45 9.74
N ALA A 103 -21.86 -5.67 8.48
CA ALA A 103 -22.29 -6.97 7.99
C ALA A 103 -21.13 -7.96 7.96
N THR A 104 -19.94 -7.53 7.55
CA THR A 104 -18.71 -8.32 7.67
C THR A 104 -18.41 -8.62 9.14
N ALA A 105 -18.55 -7.67 10.05
CA ALA A 105 -18.35 -7.88 11.49
C ALA A 105 -19.36 -8.87 12.10
N ASN A 106 -20.63 -8.86 11.66
CA ASN A 106 -21.68 -9.73 12.17
C ASN A 106 -21.74 -11.12 11.50
N LEU A 107 -21.36 -11.25 10.21
CA LEU A 107 -21.18 -12.55 9.54
C LEU A 107 -19.92 -13.28 10.02
N THR A 108 -18.98 -12.58 10.65
CA THR A 108 -17.69 -13.14 11.11
C THR A 108 -17.61 -13.43 12.60
N GLN A 109 -18.68 -13.19 13.37
CA GLN A 109 -18.68 -13.42 14.81
C GLN A 109 -18.48 -14.91 15.19
N ASP A 110 -18.80 -15.84 14.27
CA ASP A 110 -18.62 -17.29 14.42
C ASP A 110 -17.52 -17.90 13.51
N SER A 111 -16.71 -17.06 12.84
CA SER A 111 -15.61 -17.56 12.00
C SER A 111 -14.41 -17.93 12.85
N GLU A 112 -13.96 -19.18 12.79
CA GLU A 112 -12.72 -19.67 13.45
C GLU A 112 -11.54 -18.72 13.20
N VAL A 113 -11.42 -18.18 11.98
CA VAL A 113 -10.34 -17.28 11.57
C VAL A 113 -10.40 -15.91 12.25
N VAL A 114 -11.59 -15.43 12.63
CA VAL A 114 -11.76 -14.19 13.38
C VAL A 114 -11.57 -14.41 14.87
N LEU A 115 -12.08 -15.52 15.41
CA LEU A 115 -11.81 -15.95 16.79
C LEU A 115 -10.31 -16.20 17.01
N ALA A 116 -9.60 -16.73 16.03
CA ALA A 116 -8.16 -16.96 16.08
C ALA A 116 -7.33 -15.66 16.13
N ARG A 117 -7.93 -14.47 15.98
CA ARG A 117 -7.23 -13.18 16.19
C ARG A 117 -7.16 -12.80 17.66
N ASP A 118 -8.02 -13.36 18.49
CA ASP A 118 -8.07 -13.06 19.90
C ASP A 118 -7.14 -14.03 20.63
N SER A 119 -6.03 -13.51 21.16
CA SER A 119 -5.11 -14.24 22.03
C SER A 119 -5.43 -13.91 23.49
N ALA A 120 -5.54 -14.94 24.32
CA ALA A 120 -5.68 -14.76 25.77
C ALA A 120 -4.45 -14.07 26.40
N GLU A 121 -3.26 -14.28 25.83
CA GLU A 121 -1.98 -13.79 26.37
C GLU A 121 -1.57 -12.44 25.76
N TYR A 122 -1.77 -12.27 24.45
CA TYR A 122 -1.25 -11.13 23.69
C TYR A 122 -2.34 -10.13 23.27
N GLY A 123 -3.58 -10.40 23.68
CA GLY A 123 -4.73 -9.58 23.32
C GLY A 123 -5.20 -9.79 21.89
N LYS A 124 -5.91 -8.78 21.38
CA LYS A 124 -6.59 -8.84 20.09
C LYS A 124 -5.72 -8.30 18.96
N PHE A 125 -5.49 -9.13 17.95
CA PHE A 125 -4.81 -8.73 16.72
C PHE A 125 -5.81 -8.22 15.68
N THR A 126 -5.36 -7.30 14.81
CA THR A 126 -6.19 -6.75 13.73
C THR A 126 -6.52 -7.81 12.68
N THR A 127 -5.55 -8.65 12.35
CA THR A 127 -5.64 -9.78 11.39
C THR A 127 -5.04 -11.04 12.00
N LEU A 128 -5.40 -12.22 11.45
CA LEU A 128 -4.76 -13.47 11.85
C LEU A 128 -3.27 -13.47 11.48
N ASP A 129 -2.96 -12.89 10.32
CA ASP A 129 -1.60 -12.67 9.84
C ASP A 129 -0.73 -11.91 10.86
N ALA A 130 -1.23 -10.80 11.41
CA ALA A 130 -0.51 -10.05 12.45
C ALA A 130 -0.22 -10.87 13.71
N ARG A 131 -1.10 -11.83 14.04
CA ARG A 131 -0.85 -12.77 15.13
C ARG A 131 0.24 -13.79 14.76
N LEU A 132 0.19 -14.33 13.55
CA LEU A 132 1.20 -15.28 13.07
C LEU A 132 2.57 -14.63 12.98
N GLU A 133 2.67 -13.43 12.42
CA GLU A 133 3.91 -12.62 12.38
C GLU A 133 4.47 -12.36 13.78
N ASN A 134 3.60 -12.08 14.76
CA ASN A 134 4.04 -11.93 16.15
C ASN A 134 4.61 -13.24 16.72
N LEU A 135 3.95 -14.38 16.47
CA LEU A 135 4.45 -15.69 16.89
C LEU A 135 5.76 -16.07 16.19
N GLU A 136 5.88 -15.77 14.90
CA GLU A 136 7.10 -15.98 14.10
C GLU A 136 8.24 -15.11 14.63
N GLN A 137 7.98 -13.83 14.96
CA GLN A 137 8.99 -12.96 15.56
C GLN A 137 9.46 -13.49 16.91
N MET A 138 8.54 -13.98 17.76
CA MET A 138 8.91 -14.59 19.05
C MET A 138 9.70 -15.89 18.85
N ALA A 139 9.26 -16.74 17.92
CA ALA A 139 9.94 -17.99 17.58
C ALA A 139 11.35 -17.71 17.06
N ALA A 140 11.51 -16.75 16.15
CA ALA A 140 12.78 -16.37 15.56
C ALA A 140 13.80 -15.90 16.60
N GLN A 141 13.39 -15.32 17.73
CA GLN A 141 14.29 -14.84 18.78
C GLN A 141 14.61 -15.89 19.85
N HIS A 142 13.77 -16.91 20.02
CA HIS A 142 13.85 -17.81 21.18
C HIS A 142 13.97 -19.30 20.87
N ILE A 143 13.51 -19.75 19.70
CA ILE A 143 13.55 -21.16 19.32
C ILE A 143 14.88 -21.42 18.59
N PRO A 144 15.76 -22.30 19.10
CA PRO A 144 17.05 -22.58 18.47
C PRO A 144 16.92 -23.49 17.24
N ALA A 145 16.35 -22.97 16.16
CA ALA A 145 16.03 -23.71 14.94
C ALA A 145 16.14 -22.86 13.66
N GLY A 146 17.18 -22.03 13.52
CA GLY A 146 17.39 -21.25 12.29
C GLY A 146 18.84 -20.95 11.93
N PHE A 147 19.79 -21.25 12.82
CA PHE A 147 21.20 -20.96 12.60
C PHE A 147 22.06 -21.97 13.36
N THR A 148 22.94 -22.67 12.66
CA THR A 148 23.80 -23.70 13.23
C THR A 148 25.25 -23.26 13.19
N VAL A 149 25.92 -23.33 14.34
CA VAL A 149 27.35 -23.04 14.49
C VAL A 149 28.08 -24.29 14.94
N THR A 150 29.08 -24.71 14.16
CA THR A 150 29.92 -25.87 14.50
C THR A 150 31.30 -25.40 14.95
N LEU A 151 31.73 -25.83 16.13
CA LEU A 151 33.05 -25.53 16.68
C LEU A 151 33.87 -26.82 16.81
N LYS A 152 35.01 -26.88 16.11
CA LYS A 152 36.01 -27.92 16.29
C LYS A 152 36.96 -27.52 17.42
N HIS A 153 36.59 -27.88 18.66
CA HIS A 153 37.30 -27.41 19.86
C HIS A 153 38.48 -28.31 20.28
N ASN A 154 38.53 -29.58 19.85
CA ASN A 154 39.65 -30.51 20.11
C ASN A 154 40.01 -30.72 21.60
N GLN A 155 39.01 -30.67 22.50
CA GLN A 155 39.24 -30.75 23.95
C GLN A 155 39.13 -32.17 24.51
N GLY A 156 38.75 -33.16 23.69
CA GLY A 156 38.58 -34.56 24.11
C GLY A 156 37.49 -34.78 25.17
N ARG A 157 36.48 -33.91 25.21
CA ARG A 157 35.36 -33.93 26.16
C ARG A 157 34.17 -33.17 25.59
N ASN A 158 33.02 -33.22 26.26
CA ASN A 158 31.83 -32.44 25.89
C ASN A 158 31.72 -31.20 26.81
N PRO A 159 32.38 -30.07 26.47
CA PRO A 159 32.41 -28.90 27.35
C PRO A 159 31.05 -28.21 27.43
N LYS A 160 30.72 -27.60 28.57
CA LYS A 160 29.50 -26.80 28.68
C LYS A 160 29.65 -25.51 27.84
N VAL A 161 28.74 -25.31 26.90
CA VAL A 161 28.65 -24.09 26.08
C VAL A 161 27.95 -22.97 26.86
N ARG A 162 28.35 -21.72 26.65
CA ARG A 162 27.54 -20.53 26.90
C ARG A 162 27.62 -19.61 25.68
N VAL A 163 26.46 -19.17 25.21
CA VAL A 163 26.35 -18.30 24.04
C VAL A 163 25.85 -16.93 24.46
N ARG A 164 26.52 -15.89 23.97
CA ARG A 164 26.21 -14.51 24.29
C ARG A 164 26.29 -13.63 23.05
N TYR A 165 25.31 -12.75 22.91
CA TYR A 165 25.27 -11.73 21.87
C TYR A 165 25.64 -10.37 22.47
N TYR A 166 26.38 -9.57 21.72
CA TYR A 166 26.63 -8.17 22.02
C TYR A 166 27.00 -7.39 20.76
N GLU A 167 26.90 -6.06 20.85
CA GLU A 167 27.19 -5.13 19.77
C GLU A 167 28.25 -4.12 20.19
N TYR A 168 29.04 -3.62 19.24
CA TYR A 168 30.09 -2.61 19.44
C TYR A 168 31.14 -3.02 20.48
N ALA A 169 31.58 -4.27 20.46
CA ALA A 169 32.77 -4.68 21.20
C ALA A 169 34.00 -3.92 20.70
N LEU A 170 35.02 -3.80 21.56
CA LEU A 170 36.26 -3.09 21.20
C LEU A 170 36.86 -3.65 19.91
N GLY A 171 37.08 -2.78 18.93
CA GLY A 171 37.67 -3.13 17.64
C GLY A 171 36.65 -3.60 16.60
N THR A 172 35.35 -3.61 16.93
CA THR A 172 34.26 -3.91 16.00
C THR A 172 33.48 -2.66 15.58
N GLU A 173 33.80 -1.49 16.16
CA GLU A 173 33.17 -0.24 15.78
C GLU A 173 33.53 0.14 14.33
N PRO A 174 32.55 0.48 13.47
CA PRO A 174 32.79 0.68 12.03
C PRO A 174 33.84 1.75 11.70
N ASP A 175 33.88 2.84 12.48
CA ASP A 175 34.78 3.98 12.24
C ASP A 175 36.02 3.96 13.17
N GLY A 176 36.29 2.81 13.80
CA GLY A 176 37.44 2.61 14.68
C GLY A 176 37.13 2.77 16.17
N ILE A 177 38.13 2.55 17.01
CA ILE A 177 37.96 2.45 18.46
C ILE A 177 37.31 3.71 19.06
N GLY A 178 36.24 3.53 19.83
CA GLY A 178 35.55 4.65 20.49
C GLY A 178 34.62 5.47 19.60
N THR A 179 34.34 5.02 18.37
CA THR A 179 33.39 5.68 17.46
C THR A 179 31.97 5.13 17.53
N GLY A 180 31.72 4.12 18.36
CA GLY A 180 30.39 3.57 18.59
C GLY A 180 29.42 4.58 19.21
N PRO A 181 28.11 4.25 19.23
CA PRO A 181 27.09 5.07 19.89
C PRO A 181 27.46 5.47 21.33
N LYS A 182 26.98 6.64 21.78
CA LYS A 182 27.27 7.11 23.15
C LYS A 182 26.83 6.06 24.18
N GLY A 183 27.80 5.60 24.98
CA GLY A 183 27.58 4.58 26.02
C GLY A 183 27.79 3.14 25.55
N SER A 184 28.18 2.91 24.30
CA SER A 184 28.50 1.57 23.77
C SER A 184 29.97 1.18 23.87
N PHE A 185 30.85 2.05 24.40
CA PHE A 185 32.29 1.77 24.48
C PHE A 185 32.53 0.54 25.36
N GLY A 186 33.11 -0.51 24.77
CA GLY A 186 33.29 -1.81 25.43
C GLY A 186 32.15 -2.82 25.23
N GLY A 187 31.09 -2.43 24.51
CA GLY A 187 29.96 -3.30 24.14
C GLY A 187 28.63 -2.87 24.76
N ILE A 188 27.53 -3.08 24.01
CA ILE A 188 26.14 -2.87 24.43
C ILE A 188 25.26 -4.06 23.99
N ASN A 189 24.00 -4.09 24.44
CA ASN A 189 23.02 -5.14 24.10
C ASN A 189 23.52 -6.55 24.45
N ASN A 190 24.17 -6.66 25.61
CA ASN A 190 24.75 -7.90 26.08
C ASN A 190 23.66 -8.82 26.63
N THR A 191 23.36 -9.90 25.89
CA THR A 191 22.30 -10.84 26.23
C THR A 191 22.77 -12.28 26.11
N ASP A 192 22.28 -13.14 27.00
CA ASP A 192 22.45 -14.57 26.85
C ASP A 192 21.47 -15.07 25.77
N VAL A 193 21.99 -15.85 24.82
CA VAL A 193 21.21 -16.36 23.69
C VAL A 193 20.65 -17.73 24.05
N PRO A 194 19.36 -18.03 23.80
CA PRO A 194 18.87 -19.39 23.95
C PRO A 194 19.50 -20.29 22.87
N TYR A 195 19.96 -21.48 23.25
CA TYR A 195 20.62 -22.41 22.34
C TYR A 195 20.29 -23.86 22.70
N SER A 196 20.45 -24.75 21.73
CA SER A 196 20.62 -26.19 21.97
C SER A 196 22.02 -26.59 21.47
N VAL A 197 22.57 -27.66 22.07
CA VAL A 197 23.91 -28.14 21.71
C VAL A 197 23.92 -29.65 21.55
N GLU A 198 24.56 -30.09 20.49
CA GLU A 198 24.86 -31.49 20.19
C GLU A 198 26.37 -31.72 20.14
N TYR A 199 26.80 -32.91 20.52
CA TYR A 199 28.21 -33.32 20.48
C TYR A 199 28.31 -34.56 19.59
N PRO A 200 28.55 -34.39 18.28
CA PRO A 200 28.71 -35.54 17.39
C PRO A 200 29.95 -36.37 17.76
N ASP A 201 30.98 -35.73 18.33
CA ASP A 201 32.17 -36.39 18.87
C ASP A 201 32.73 -35.59 20.07
N ALA A 202 33.80 -36.10 20.70
CA ALA A 202 34.42 -35.48 21.88
C ALA A 202 35.25 -34.20 21.58
N ASN A 203 35.33 -33.78 20.32
CA ASN A 203 36.14 -32.67 19.85
C ASN A 203 35.32 -31.60 19.12
N THR A 204 34.02 -31.81 18.98
CA THR A 204 33.15 -30.98 18.15
C THR A 204 31.85 -30.73 18.89
N CYS A 205 31.41 -29.46 18.89
CA CYS A 205 30.07 -29.12 19.31
C CYS A 205 29.32 -28.43 18.17
N VAL A 206 28.07 -28.80 18.00
CA VAL A 206 27.12 -28.21 17.05
C VAL A 206 26.09 -27.45 17.88
N ILE A 207 26.01 -26.15 17.67
CA ILE A 207 25.23 -25.23 18.49
C ILE A 207 24.13 -24.64 17.60
N HIS A 208 22.88 -24.96 17.92
CA HIS A 208 21.74 -24.39 17.22
C HIS A 208 21.26 -23.14 17.95
N LEU A 209 21.03 -22.10 17.16
CA LEU A 209 20.66 -20.77 17.59
C LEU A 209 19.36 -20.32 16.89
N PRO A 210 18.63 -19.38 17.49
CA PRO A 210 17.47 -18.76 16.86
C PRO A 210 17.83 -17.98 15.61
N GLN A 211 16.88 -17.92 14.67
CA GLN A 211 17.02 -17.21 13.40
C GLN A 211 17.37 -15.72 13.57
N GLY A 212 16.92 -15.09 14.65
CA GLY A 212 17.19 -13.70 15.00
C GLY A 212 18.67 -13.40 15.27
N HIS A 213 19.51 -14.43 15.45
CA HIS A 213 20.93 -14.32 15.73
C HIS A 213 21.84 -14.76 14.56
N ILE A 214 21.30 -14.88 13.34
CA ILE A 214 22.12 -15.16 12.16
C ILE A 214 23.15 -14.04 11.97
N LEU A 215 24.43 -14.44 11.91
CA LEU A 215 25.56 -13.59 11.56
C LEU A 215 26.35 -14.22 10.42
N ASN A 216 26.94 -13.39 9.57
CA ASN A 216 27.82 -13.86 8.49
C ASN A 216 29.24 -14.13 9.00
N GLY A 217 29.96 -15.02 8.32
CA GLY A 217 31.35 -15.34 8.61
C GLY A 217 31.54 -16.70 9.26
N LYS A 218 32.65 -16.88 9.98
CA LYS A 218 32.96 -18.13 10.68
C LYS A 218 33.40 -17.86 12.12
N PRO A 219 33.12 -18.78 13.05
CA PRO A 219 33.61 -18.67 14.42
C PRO A 219 35.14 -18.83 14.45
N VAL A 220 35.83 -17.97 15.18
CA VAL A 220 37.28 -18.05 15.38
C VAL A 220 37.59 -18.05 16.87
N PHE A 221 38.37 -19.03 17.33
CA PHE A 221 38.95 -19.00 18.66
C PHE A 221 40.00 -17.90 18.74
N GLU A 222 39.78 -16.95 19.65
CA GLU A 222 40.69 -15.85 19.92
C GLU A 222 40.84 -15.67 21.43
N VAL A 223 42.08 -15.74 21.91
CA VAL A 223 42.49 -15.55 23.33
C VAL A 223 41.88 -16.60 24.28
N ASP A 224 40.57 -16.59 24.47
CA ASP A 224 39.85 -17.33 25.51
C ASP A 224 38.55 -17.99 25.03
N LYS A 225 37.96 -17.54 23.92
CA LYS A 225 36.66 -18.03 23.43
C LYS A 225 36.54 -17.95 21.92
N TRP A 226 35.56 -18.66 21.38
CA TRP A 226 35.20 -18.53 19.97
C TRP A 226 34.33 -17.30 19.78
N ARG A 227 34.64 -16.48 18.79
CA ARG A 227 33.85 -15.31 18.41
C ARG A 227 33.48 -15.41 16.93
N LEU A 228 32.21 -15.14 16.63
CA LEU A 228 31.72 -14.91 15.28
C LEU A 228 31.35 -13.44 15.19
N ILE A 229 32.09 -12.69 14.37
CA ILE A 229 31.98 -11.23 14.25
C ILE A 229 31.45 -10.90 12.85
N ASP A 230 30.36 -10.14 12.81
CA ASP A 230 29.76 -9.63 11.57
C ASP A 230 29.52 -8.12 11.74
N GLY A 231 30.43 -7.32 11.17
CA GLY A 231 30.48 -5.89 11.41
C GLY A 231 30.61 -5.56 12.90
N TYR A 232 29.65 -4.79 13.41
CA TYR A 232 29.60 -4.38 14.82
C TYR A 232 28.91 -5.41 15.73
N LYS A 233 28.42 -6.53 15.20
CA LYS A 233 27.71 -7.57 15.96
C LYS A 233 28.66 -8.72 16.28
N THR A 234 28.49 -9.34 17.43
CA THR A 234 29.30 -10.48 17.83
C THR A 234 28.49 -11.52 18.58
N LEU A 235 28.67 -12.78 18.17
CA LEU A 235 28.33 -13.95 18.97
C LEU A 235 29.60 -14.50 19.61
N SER A 236 29.53 -14.73 20.92
CA SER A 236 30.60 -15.30 21.73
C SER A 236 30.19 -16.66 22.24
N PHE A 237 31.05 -17.66 22.05
CA PHE A 237 30.88 -19.03 22.50
C PHE A 237 31.97 -19.39 23.50
N ASP A 238 31.59 -19.50 24.76
CA ASP A 238 32.46 -19.84 25.88
C ASP A 238 32.27 -21.32 26.24
N LEU A 239 33.37 -22.08 26.24
CA LEU A 239 33.39 -23.52 26.55
C LEU A 239 33.96 -23.81 27.96
N GLY A 240 34.15 -22.77 28.79
CA GLY A 240 34.70 -22.85 30.15
C GLY A 240 36.15 -22.38 30.26
N SER A 241 36.68 -22.38 31.49
CA SER A 241 38.01 -21.84 31.81
C SER A 241 39.18 -22.74 31.42
N ASP A 242 38.95 -24.04 31.25
CA ASP A 242 40.01 -25.05 31.15
C ASP A 242 40.26 -25.46 29.70
N ILE A 243 40.32 -24.49 28.79
CA ILE A 243 40.51 -24.72 27.34
C ILE A 243 41.99 -24.75 27.00
N ASP A 244 42.40 -25.82 26.33
CA ASP A 244 43.71 -25.93 25.70
C ASP A 244 43.74 -25.06 24.44
N VAL A 245 44.44 -23.93 24.52
CA VAL A 245 44.53 -22.90 23.48
C VAL A 245 45.12 -23.43 22.19
N GLU A 246 46.19 -24.24 22.26
CA GLU A 246 46.84 -24.76 21.06
C GLU A 246 45.91 -25.70 20.29
N LYS A 247 45.18 -26.56 21.01
CA LYS A 247 44.18 -27.46 20.39
C LYS A 247 42.98 -26.71 19.83
N ALA A 248 42.51 -25.68 20.54
CA ALA A 248 41.43 -24.83 20.08
C ALA A 248 41.80 -24.09 18.78
N LEU A 249 43.00 -23.50 18.73
CA LEU A 249 43.53 -22.84 17.52
C LEU A 249 43.69 -23.82 16.36
N ALA A 250 44.12 -25.05 16.61
CA ALA A 250 44.28 -26.08 15.58
C ALA A 250 42.95 -26.45 14.88
N GLY A 251 41.80 -26.27 15.55
CA GLY A 251 40.48 -26.55 14.97
C GLY A 251 39.84 -25.37 14.22
N ASN A 252 40.42 -24.17 14.26
CA ASN A 252 39.79 -22.95 13.71
C ASN A 252 39.45 -23.02 12.21
N SER A 253 40.20 -23.79 11.42
CA SER A 253 39.92 -23.96 9.99
C SER A 253 38.67 -24.78 9.71
N GLU A 254 38.20 -25.57 10.67
CA GLU A 254 37.06 -26.49 10.55
C GLU A 254 35.77 -25.94 11.17
N ASN A 255 35.82 -24.76 11.82
CA ASN A 255 34.61 -24.13 12.35
C ASN A 255 33.71 -23.63 11.21
N THR A 256 32.40 -23.82 11.35
CA THR A 256 31.41 -23.36 10.36
C THR A 256 30.24 -22.65 11.04
N ALA A 257 29.53 -21.85 10.24
CA ALA A 257 28.27 -21.22 10.61
C ALA A 257 27.35 -21.25 9.38
N GLU A 258 26.16 -21.82 9.54
CA GLU A 258 25.24 -22.14 8.45
C GLU A 258 23.80 -21.77 8.83
N ILE A 259 23.03 -21.33 7.85
CA ILE A 259 21.61 -21.00 8.03
C ILE A 259 20.80 -22.26 7.76
N ASP A 260 19.96 -22.65 8.72
CA ASP A 260 19.04 -23.78 8.56
C ASP A 260 17.87 -23.32 7.68
N ARG A 261 17.73 -23.86 6.47
CA ARG A 261 16.65 -23.56 5.52
C ARG A 261 15.88 -24.81 5.13
#